data_AF-A0A4Z0C9J8-F1
#
_entry.id   AF-A0A4Z0C9J8-F1
#
_cell.length_a   1.000
_cell.length_b   1.000
_cell.length_c   1.000
_cell.angle_alpha   90.00
_cell.angle_beta   90.00
_cell.angle_gamma   90.00
#
_symmetry.space_group_name_H-M   'P 1'
#
loop_
_entity.id
_entity.type
_entity.pdbx_description
1 polymer ?
#
loop_
_entity_poly.entity_id
_entity_poly.type
_entity_poly.pdbx_seq_one_letter_code
_entity_poly.pdbx_strand_id
1 'polypeptide(L)'
;MSAGQDRWMQRWLPQLRAAADGRAVLELGCDTGGDTAWLLEQGFDVVATDIAFDALRSCAIAASRAQLVRHDLRTPQPFADAAFGVVIASLCLHYFDWATTERAVSEVRRCLRPGGLLLCRLNSVRDVNHGANEGDEIEPGLRRVHGDFSEEKRFFERADLERLFAPAAWDRVSCEERTIARYAQPKVAWELVLRRR
;
A
#
# COMPACT_ATOMS: atom_id res chain seq x y z
N MET A 1 14.05 -10.11 16.84
CA MET A 1 14.76 -10.39 15.58
C MET A 1 14.18 -9.44 14.55
N SER A 2 14.93 -8.46 14.04
CA SER A 2 14.39 -7.59 13.00
C SER A 2 14.19 -8.45 11.75
N ALA A 3 12.95 -8.59 11.30
CA ALA A 3 12.70 -9.07 9.95
C ALA A 3 13.59 -8.29 8.98
N GLY A 4 14.28 -8.99 8.07
CA GLY A 4 15.08 -8.33 7.05
C GLY A 4 14.23 -7.29 6.33
N GLN A 5 14.74 -6.07 6.15
CA GLN A 5 14.05 -5.04 5.37
C GLN A 5 13.84 -5.58 3.95
N ASP A 6 12.58 -5.90 3.65
CA ASP A 6 12.15 -6.33 2.34
C ASP A 6 12.21 -5.13 1.37
N ARG A 7 13.25 -5.10 0.53
CA ARG A 7 13.53 -4.00 -0.40
C ARG A 7 12.78 -4.13 -1.73
N TRP A 8 11.52 -4.53 -1.69
CA TRP A 8 10.68 -4.79 -2.88
C TRP A 8 10.60 -3.61 -3.86
N MET A 9 10.72 -2.37 -3.37
CA MET A 9 10.72 -1.15 -4.17
C MET A 9 12.05 -0.88 -4.90
N GLN A 10 13.17 -1.51 -4.50
CA GLN A 10 14.49 -1.18 -5.01
C GLN A 10 14.61 -1.33 -6.53
N ARG A 11 13.97 -2.36 -7.11
CA ARG A 11 13.95 -2.61 -8.56
C ARG A 11 13.20 -1.54 -9.37
N TRP A 12 12.39 -0.72 -8.70
CA TRP A 12 11.59 0.35 -9.31
C TRP A 12 12.19 1.74 -9.10
N LEU A 13 13.37 1.85 -8.46
CA LEU A 13 13.98 3.13 -8.10
C LEU A 13 14.10 4.11 -9.28
N PRO A 14 14.52 3.71 -10.50
CA PRO A 14 14.53 4.61 -11.65
C PRO A 14 13.15 5.18 -12.00
N GLN A 15 12.11 4.33 -11.99
CA GLN A 15 10.74 4.71 -12.29
C GLN A 15 10.15 5.60 -11.18
N LEU A 16 10.46 5.30 -9.91
CA LEU A 16 10.08 6.12 -8.77
C LEU A 16 10.67 7.53 -8.88
N ARG A 17 11.96 7.66 -9.19
CA ARG A 17 12.61 8.97 -9.38
C ARG A 17 11.97 9.77 -10.51
N ALA A 18 11.75 9.13 -11.66
CA ALA A 18 11.13 9.78 -12.81
C ALA A 18 9.67 10.20 -12.53
N ALA A 19 8.91 9.38 -11.82
CA ALA A 19 7.51 9.68 -11.51
C ALA A 19 7.37 10.73 -10.42
N ALA A 20 8.19 10.68 -9.37
CA ALA A 20 8.21 11.65 -8.28
C ALA A 20 8.46 13.06 -8.81
N ASP A 21 9.41 13.22 -9.76
CA ASP A 21 9.66 14.51 -10.44
C ASP A 21 9.84 15.65 -9.42
N GLY A 22 10.69 15.43 -8.41
CA GLY A 22 10.96 16.37 -7.33
C GLY A 22 9.83 16.57 -6.30
N ARG A 23 8.69 15.87 -6.43
CA ARG A 23 7.61 15.88 -5.43
C ARG A 23 7.88 14.85 -4.34
N ALA A 24 7.27 15.08 -3.17
CA ALA A 24 7.23 14.08 -2.13
C ALA A 24 6.55 12.78 -2.62
N VAL A 25 6.92 11.67 -2.00
CA VAL A 25 6.25 10.38 -2.10
C VAL A 25 5.19 10.31 -1.00
N LEU A 26 3.95 9.93 -1.36
CA LEU A 26 2.92 9.63 -0.37
C LEU A 26 2.97 8.15 -0.01
N GLU A 27 3.08 7.84 1.28
CA GLU A 27 2.99 6.48 1.81
C GLU A 27 1.69 6.32 2.62
N LEU A 28 0.92 5.30 2.27
CA LEU A 28 -0.33 4.93 2.95
C LEU A 28 -0.10 3.74 3.87
N GLY A 29 -0.44 3.89 5.15
CA GLY A 29 -0.23 2.86 6.18
C GLY A 29 1.25 2.61 6.46
N CYS A 30 1.95 3.59 7.01
CA CYS A 30 3.40 3.53 7.19
C CYS A 30 3.86 2.54 8.29
N ASP A 31 2.95 2.09 9.16
CA ASP A 31 3.28 1.19 10.28
C ASP A 31 4.48 1.76 11.07
N THR A 32 5.46 0.93 11.44
CA THR A 32 6.69 1.33 12.15
C THR A 32 7.71 2.09 11.30
N GLY A 33 7.41 2.40 10.03
CA GLY A 33 8.22 3.27 9.16
C GLY A 33 9.32 2.57 8.35
N GLY A 34 9.20 1.26 8.11
CA GLY A 34 10.21 0.50 7.36
C GLY A 34 10.36 0.96 5.90
N ASP A 35 9.24 1.10 5.19
CA ASP A 35 9.23 1.59 3.80
C ASP A 35 9.53 3.11 3.78
N THR A 36 9.02 3.87 4.76
CA THR A 36 9.35 5.31 4.96
C THR A 36 10.84 5.56 5.07
N ALA A 37 11.53 4.85 5.97
CA ALA A 37 12.97 5.01 6.22
C ALA A 37 13.76 4.69 4.95
N TRP A 38 13.40 3.62 4.25
CA TRP A 38 14.06 3.24 3.00
C TRP A 38 13.90 4.32 1.92
N LEU A 39 12.70 4.90 1.76
CA LEU A 39 12.46 5.98 0.80
C LEU A 39 13.29 7.23 1.12
N LEU A 40 13.38 7.62 2.40
CA LEU A 40 14.25 8.72 2.85
C LEU A 40 15.73 8.43 2.56
N GLU A 41 16.20 7.19 2.80
CA GLU A 41 17.57 6.77 2.47
C GLU A 41 17.87 6.87 0.97
N GLN A 42 16.85 6.67 0.11
CA GLN A 42 16.99 6.89 -1.33
C GLN A 42 16.91 8.37 -1.76
N GLY A 43 16.73 9.29 -0.80
CA GLY A 43 16.70 10.73 -1.04
C GLY A 43 15.35 11.26 -1.54
N PHE A 44 14.25 10.55 -1.28
CA PHE A 44 12.91 11.10 -1.46
C PHE A 44 12.49 11.92 -0.24
N ASP A 45 11.70 12.97 -0.45
CA ASP A 45 10.85 13.52 0.61
C ASP A 45 9.62 12.63 0.75
N VAL A 46 9.18 12.37 1.99
CA VAL A 46 8.10 11.42 2.26
C VAL A 46 7.02 12.07 3.12
N VAL A 47 5.77 11.94 2.67
CA VAL A 47 4.57 12.16 3.48
C VAL A 47 4.01 10.78 3.81
N ALA A 48 4.13 10.37 5.08
CA ALA A 48 3.67 9.08 5.55
C ALA A 48 2.38 9.22 6.35
N THR A 49 1.44 8.31 6.10
CA THR A 49 0.12 8.32 6.74
C THR A 49 -0.19 7.02 7.44
N ASP A 50 -0.88 7.10 8.58
CA ASP A 50 -1.42 5.94 9.29
C ASP A 50 -2.58 6.37 10.19
N ILE A 51 -3.51 5.46 10.47
CA ILE A 51 -4.62 5.72 11.40
C ILE A 51 -4.16 5.58 12.86
N ALA A 52 -3.19 4.69 13.10
CA ALA A 52 -2.70 4.32 14.41
C ALA A 52 -1.64 5.33 14.89
N PHE A 53 -1.93 5.97 16.03
CA PHE A 53 -1.01 6.94 16.62
C PHE A 53 0.34 6.31 17.01
N ASP A 54 0.34 5.08 17.52
CA ASP A 54 1.57 4.38 17.92
C ASP A 54 2.44 3.97 16.72
N ALA A 55 1.83 3.67 15.58
CA ALA A 55 2.55 3.46 14.32
C ALA A 55 3.28 4.74 13.91
N LEU A 56 2.59 5.88 13.89
CA LEU A 56 3.20 7.19 13.59
C LEU A 56 4.33 7.54 14.57
N ARG A 57 4.15 7.28 15.87
CA ARG A 57 5.23 7.49 16.86
C ARG A 57 6.46 6.64 16.57
N SER A 58 6.26 5.37 16.20
CA SER A 58 7.34 4.46 15.85
C SER A 58 8.03 4.89 14.55
N CYS A 59 7.25 5.28 13.54
CA CYS A 59 7.74 5.84 12.28
C CYS A 59 8.56 7.12 12.53
N ALA A 60 8.13 8.02 13.43
CA ALA A 60 8.87 9.24 13.76
C ALA A 60 10.28 8.96 14.33
N ILE A 61 10.44 7.84 15.05
CA ILE A 61 11.74 7.41 15.58
C ILE A 61 12.60 6.84 14.45
N ALA A 62 12.04 6.00 13.59
CA ALA A 62 12.76 5.34 12.50
C ALA A 62 13.08 6.27 11.31
N ALA A 63 12.24 7.27 11.08
CA ALA A 63 12.19 8.09 9.88
C ALA A 63 11.90 9.57 10.22
N SER A 64 12.72 10.16 11.10
CA SER A 64 12.50 11.50 11.68
C SER A 64 12.39 12.66 10.68
N ARG A 65 12.79 12.45 9.42
CA ARG A 65 12.66 13.42 8.32
C ARG A 65 11.32 13.35 7.57
N ALA A 66 10.51 12.32 7.80
CA ALA A 66 9.21 12.19 7.13
C ALA A 66 8.19 13.17 7.72
N GLN A 67 7.33 13.71 6.87
CA GLN A 67 6.12 14.37 7.33
C GLN A 67 5.08 13.32 7.67
N LEU A 68 4.58 13.33 8.90
CA LEU A 68 3.62 12.34 9.39
C LEU A 68 2.21 12.93 9.46
N VAL A 69 1.22 12.22 8.91
CA VAL A 69 -0.18 12.62 8.92
C VAL A 69 -1.05 11.49 9.44
N ARG A 70 -1.77 11.73 10.55
CA ARG A 70 -2.76 10.77 11.01
C ARG A 70 -3.98 10.79 10.09
N HIS A 71 -4.28 9.68 9.44
CA HIS A 71 -5.36 9.61 8.47
C HIS A 71 -5.99 8.23 8.39
N ASP A 72 -7.31 8.23 8.23
CA ASP A 72 -8.13 7.04 8.00
C ASP A 72 -8.44 6.90 6.51
N LEU A 73 -7.92 5.85 5.88
CA LEU A 73 -8.08 5.57 4.44
C LEU A 73 -9.54 5.37 4.00
N ARG A 74 -10.48 5.20 4.94
CA ARG A 74 -11.92 5.14 4.67
C ARG A 74 -12.51 6.51 4.32
N THR A 75 -11.79 7.58 4.63
CA THR A 75 -12.19 8.97 4.38
C THR A 75 -11.39 9.57 3.22
N PRO A 76 -11.89 10.64 2.55
CA PRO A 76 -11.15 11.32 1.51
C PRO A 76 -9.76 11.77 1.97
N GLN A 77 -8.77 11.61 1.10
CA GLN A 77 -7.38 11.95 1.38
C GLN A 77 -7.24 13.46 1.59
N PRO A 78 -6.54 13.93 2.65
CA PRO A 78 -6.42 15.35 2.98
C PRO A 78 -5.39 16.08 2.10
N PHE A 79 -5.27 15.67 0.84
CA PHE A 79 -4.29 16.19 -0.11
C PHE A 79 -5.00 16.71 -1.36
N ALA A 80 -4.38 17.69 -2.01
CA ALA A 80 -4.86 18.24 -3.27
C ALA A 80 -4.82 17.21 -4.39
N ASP A 81 -5.63 17.46 -5.42
CA ASP A 81 -5.59 16.72 -6.68
C ASP A 81 -4.19 16.82 -7.30
N ALA A 82 -3.69 15.72 -7.84
CA ALA A 82 -2.40 15.65 -8.52
C ALA A 82 -1.19 16.15 -7.71
N ALA A 83 -1.27 16.11 -6.38
CA ALA A 83 -0.20 16.55 -5.47
C ALA A 83 1.06 15.68 -5.54
N PHE A 84 0.93 14.39 -5.86
CA PHE A 84 2.03 13.43 -5.77
C PHE A 84 2.40 12.82 -7.12
N GLY A 85 3.70 12.56 -7.30
CA GLY A 85 4.21 11.78 -8.42
C GLY A 85 4.20 10.27 -8.16
N VAL A 86 4.27 9.88 -6.89
CA VAL A 86 4.31 8.49 -6.43
C VAL A 86 3.43 8.32 -5.19
N VAL A 87 2.67 7.23 -5.16
CA VAL A 87 1.98 6.72 -3.97
C VAL A 87 2.45 5.29 -3.71
N ILE A 88 2.81 5.01 -2.45
CA ILE A 88 3.12 3.66 -1.95
C ILE A 88 1.96 3.22 -1.04
N ALA A 89 1.38 2.07 -1.33
CA ALA A 89 0.31 1.47 -0.53
C ALA A 89 0.63 -0.01 -0.28
N SER A 90 1.55 -0.26 0.65
CA SER A 90 2.02 -1.61 0.94
C SER A 90 1.18 -2.23 2.06
N LEU A 91 0.33 -3.21 1.73
CA LEU A 91 -0.40 -4.02 2.71
C LEU A 91 -1.36 -3.21 3.61
N CYS A 92 -2.01 -2.18 3.06
CA CYS A 92 -2.93 -1.31 3.81
C CYS A 92 -4.34 -1.14 3.18
N LEU A 93 -4.51 -1.44 1.89
CA LEU A 93 -5.79 -1.27 1.17
C LEU A 93 -6.76 -2.46 1.32
N HIS A 94 -6.35 -3.49 2.06
CA HIS A 94 -7.06 -4.77 2.19
C HIS A 94 -7.85 -4.91 3.49
N TYR A 95 -8.03 -3.85 4.28
CA TYR A 95 -8.75 -3.90 5.55
C TYR A 95 -10.21 -3.45 5.45
N PHE A 96 -10.75 -3.37 4.24
CA PHE A 96 -12.05 -2.74 3.99
C PHE A 96 -12.94 -3.58 3.08
N ASP A 97 -14.24 -3.29 3.16
CA ASP A 97 -15.20 -3.77 2.17
C ASP A 97 -14.87 -3.28 0.75
N TRP A 98 -15.42 -3.94 -0.26
CA TRP A 98 -15.11 -3.68 -1.66
C TRP A 98 -15.36 -2.23 -2.05
N ALA A 99 -16.50 -1.66 -1.63
CA ALA A 99 -16.88 -0.29 -1.95
C ALA A 99 -15.90 0.73 -1.33
N THR A 100 -15.41 0.46 -0.13
CA THR A 100 -14.44 1.29 0.56
C THR A 100 -13.04 1.15 -0.05
N THR A 101 -12.64 -0.07 -0.43
CA THR A 101 -11.39 -0.29 -1.19
C THR A 101 -11.43 0.46 -2.53
N GLU A 102 -12.53 0.43 -3.27
CA GLU A 102 -12.71 1.19 -4.52
C GLU A 102 -12.60 2.71 -4.27
N ARG A 103 -13.24 3.24 -3.23
CA ARG A 103 -13.13 4.66 -2.85
C ARG A 103 -11.69 5.05 -2.50
N ALA A 104 -11.00 4.24 -1.69
CA ALA A 104 -9.60 4.49 -1.32
C ALA A 104 -8.67 4.50 -2.54
N VAL A 105 -8.83 3.55 -3.47
CA VAL A 105 -8.08 3.53 -4.73
C VAL A 105 -8.42 4.74 -5.61
N SER A 106 -9.68 5.18 -5.64
CA SER A 106 -10.07 6.39 -6.36
C SER A 106 -9.39 7.64 -5.79
N GLU A 107 -9.28 7.75 -4.47
CA GLU A 107 -8.57 8.86 -3.83
C GLU A 107 -7.07 8.81 -4.08
N VAL A 108 -6.46 7.62 -4.05
CA VAL A 108 -5.07 7.43 -4.48
C VAL A 108 -4.87 7.95 -5.91
N ARG A 109 -5.77 7.59 -6.82
CA ARG A 109 -5.74 8.09 -8.19
C ARG A 109 -5.88 9.61 -8.22
N ARG A 110 -6.80 10.21 -7.48
CA ARG A 110 -7.02 11.66 -7.43
C ARG A 110 -5.75 12.39 -7.00
N CYS A 111 -5.08 11.91 -5.95
CA CYS A 111 -3.85 12.49 -5.41
C CYS A 111 -2.62 12.34 -6.33
N LEU A 112 -2.58 11.31 -7.18
CA LEU A 112 -1.51 11.12 -8.16
C LEU A 112 -1.64 12.09 -9.34
N ARG A 113 -0.56 12.68 -9.84
CA ARG A 113 -0.60 13.38 -11.14
C ARG A 113 -0.85 12.40 -12.30
N PRO A 114 -1.40 12.83 -13.46
CA PRO A 114 -1.38 12.03 -14.67
C PRO A 114 0.05 11.54 -14.99
N GLY A 115 0.19 10.25 -15.29
CA GLY A 115 1.49 9.58 -15.47
C GLY A 115 2.24 9.24 -14.18
N GLY A 116 1.71 9.59 -13.00
CA GLY A 116 2.26 9.21 -11.69
C GLY A 116 2.10 7.72 -11.41
N LEU A 117 2.85 7.21 -10.42
CA LEU A 117 2.92 5.78 -10.11
C LEU A 117 2.28 5.43 -8.77
N LEU A 118 1.46 4.38 -8.77
CA LEU A 118 1.08 3.64 -7.57
C LEU A 118 1.91 2.35 -7.52
N LEU A 119 2.63 2.14 -6.42
CA LEU A 119 3.16 0.84 -6.07
C LEU A 119 2.37 0.32 -4.88
N CYS A 120 1.77 -0.86 -5.00
CA CYS A 120 0.97 -1.41 -3.91
C CYS A 120 1.19 -2.90 -3.71
N ARG A 121 0.93 -3.35 -2.48
CA ARG A 121 0.86 -4.75 -2.10
C ARG A 121 -0.50 -5.09 -1.51
N LEU A 122 -1.13 -6.14 -2.02
CA LEU A 122 -2.46 -6.61 -1.60
C LEU A 122 -2.37 -8.08 -1.21
N ASN A 123 -3.10 -8.53 -0.17
CA ASN A 123 -3.10 -9.94 0.18
C ASN A 123 -3.61 -10.79 -0.98
N SER A 124 -2.95 -11.92 -1.25
CA SER A 124 -3.45 -12.89 -2.22
C SER A 124 -4.39 -13.90 -1.55
N VAL A 125 -5.38 -14.43 -2.27
CA VAL A 125 -6.15 -15.62 -1.85
C VAL A 125 -5.28 -16.85 -1.56
N ARG A 126 -4.00 -16.85 -1.97
CA ARG A 126 -3.01 -17.88 -1.63
C ARG A 126 -2.29 -17.65 -0.30
N ASP A 127 -2.62 -16.58 0.43
CA ASP A 127 -1.98 -16.19 1.68
C ASP A 127 -2.50 -17.00 2.88
N VAL A 128 -2.37 -18.33 2.80
CA VAL A 128 -2.98 -19.27 3.75
C VAL A 128 -2.47 -19.12 5.18
N ASN A 129 -1.23 -18.66 5.36
CA ASN A 129 -0.62 -18.47 6.68
C ASN A 129 -1.10 -17.20 7.40
N HIS A 130 -1.84 -16.33 6.72
CA HIS A 130 -2.24 -15.01 7.22
C HIS A 130 -3.75 -14.73 7.06
N GLY A 131 -4.54 -15.81 6.95
CA GLY A 131 -6.00 -15.77 7.06
C GLY A 131 -6.79 -16.02 5.77
N ALA A 132 -6.15 -16.32 4.62
CA ALA A 132 -6.88 -16.45 3.35
C ALA A 132 -7.93 -17.58 3.35
N ASN A 133 -7.75 -18.60 4.19
CA ASN A 133 -8.65 -19.74 4.36
C ASN A 133 -9.24 -19.82 5.78
N GLU A 134 -9.16 -18.73 6.55
CA GLU A 134 -9.62 -18.70 7.93
C GLU A 134 -10.88 -17.83 8.07
N GLY A 135 -11.69 -18.17 9.07
CA GLY A 135 -12.86 -17.40 9.48
C GLY A 135 -13.99 -17.29 8.45
N ASP A 136 -15.00 -16.52 8.83
CA ASP A 136 -16.24 -16.37 8.06
C ASP A 136 -16.03 -15.38 6.90
N GLU A 137 -16.54 -15.73 5.74
CA GLU A 137 -16.60 -14.81 4.60
C GLU A 137 -17.76 -13.83 4.78
N ILE A 138 -17.44 -12.53 4.82
CA ILE A 138 -18.40 -11.44 5.01
C ILE A 138 -18.97 -11.02 3.65
N GLU A 139 -18.10 -10.94 2.64
CA GLU A 139 -18.42 -10.73 1.23
C GLU A 139 -17.32 -11.38 0.38
N PRO A 140 -17.50 -11.60 -0.94
CA PRO A 140 -16.49 -12.24 -1.79
C PRO A 140 -15.10 -11.65 -1.58
N GLY A 141 -14.19 -12.49 -1.07
CA GLY A 141 -12.80 -12.14 -0.78
C GLY A 141 -12.55 -11.39 0.53
N LEU A 142 -13.56 -10.90 1.25
CA LEU A 142 -13.41 -10.30 2.59
C LEU A 142 -13.78 -11.32 3.67
N ARG A 143 -12.84 -11.56 4.58
CA ARG A 143 -13.01 -12.52 5.67
C ARG A 143 -12.85 -11.86 7.02
N ARG A 144 -13.60 -12.35 8.01
CA ARG A 144 -13.30 -12.10 9.42
C ARG A 144 -12.08 -12.92 9.81
N VAL A 145 -11.06 -12.27 10.35
CA VAL A 145 -9.81 -12.90 10.76
C VAL A 145 -9.44 -12.47 12.17
N HIS A 146 -8.72 -13.30 12.91
CA HIS A 146 -8.09 -12.87 14.16
C HIS A 146 -6.74 -12.22 13.83
N GLY A 147 -6.76 -10.91 13.52
CA GLY A 147 -5.59 -10.16 13.08
C GLY A 147 -5.16 -9.08 14.06
N ASP A 148 -3.85 -8.86 14.19
CA ASP A 148 -3.27 -7.85 15.09
C ASP A 148 -3.68 -6.40 14.74
N PHE A 149 -4.02 -6.13 13.48
CA PHE A 149 -4.30 -4.79 12.96
C PHE A 149 -5.76 -4.55 12.55
N SER A 150 -6.51 -5.63 12.29
CA SER A 150 -7.90 -5.60 11.84
C SER A 150 -8.54 -6.96 12.03
N GLU A 151 -9.81 -6.95 12.45
CA GLU A 151 -10.68 -8.13 12.54
C GLU A 151 -11.17 -8.59 11.15
N GLU A 152 -10.87 -7.82 10.10
CA GLU A 152 -11.29 -8.10 8.73
C GLU A 152 -10.12 -7.93 7.76
N LYS A 153 -9.97 -8.89 6.85
CA LYS A 153 -8.98 -8.83 5.77
C LYS A 153 -9.58 -9.30 4.46
N ARG A 154 -9.32 -8.51 3.43
CA ARG A 154 -9.60 -8.83 2.04
C ARG A 154 -8.40 -9.56 1.43
N PHE A 155 -8.69 -10.61 0.69
CA PHE A 155 -7.76 -11.37 -0.13
C PHE A 155 -8.21 -11.26 -1.58
N PHE A 156 -7.26 -10.97 -2.46
CA PHE A 156 -7.52 -10.64 -3.85
C PHE A 156 -7.13 -11.81 -4.75
N GLU A 157 -8.00 -12.13 -5.69
CA GLU A 157 -7.63 -12.90 -6.88
C GLU A 157 -7.35 -11.97 -8.06
N ARG A 158 -6.87 -12.54 -9.18
CA ARG A 158 -6.49 -11.74 -10.35
C ARG A 158 -7.66 -10.93 -10.91
N ALA A 159 -8.87 -11.48 -10.91
CA ALA A 159 -10.06 -10.80 -11.41
C ALA A 159 -10.39 -9.54 -10.59
N ASP A 160 -10.20 -9.58 -9.27
CA ASP A 160 -10.36 -8.41 -8.41
C ASP A 160 -9.41 -7.29 -8.80
N LEU A 161 -8.14 -7.61 -9.09
CA LEU A 161 -7.14 -6.62 -9.50
C LEU A 161 -7.47 -5.98 -10.85
N GLU A 162 -8.08 -6.74 -11.76
CA GLU A 162 -8.54 -6.24 -13.06
C GLU A 162 -9.73 -5.30 -12.93
N ARG A 163 -10.63 -5.58 -11.98
CA ARG A 163 -11.75 -4.71 -11.66
C ARG A 163 -11.30 -3.44 -10.93
N LEU A 164 -10.51 -3.60 -9.86
CA LEU A 164 -10.06 -2.50 -9.00
C LEU A 164 -9.14 -1.52 -9.73
N PHE A 165 -8.28 -2.05 -10.61
CA PHE A 165 -7.33 -1.26 -11.40
C PHE A 165 -7.64 -1.34 -12.90
N ALA A 166 -8.89 -1.00 -13.25
CA ALA A 166 -9.40 -1.10 -14.62
C ALA A 166 -8.55 -0.31 -15.64
N PRO A 167 -8.35 -0.83 -16.87
CA PRO A 167 -7.52 -0.19 -17.91
C PRO A 167 -7.98 1.21 -18.33
N ALA A 168 -9.23 1.58 -18.06
CA ALA A 168 -9.73 2.93 -18.31
C ALA A 168 -9.04 3.99 -17.42
N ALA A 169 -8.58 3.60 -16.24
CA ALA A 169 -8.00 4.50 -15.24
C ALA A 169 -6.50 4.29 -15.00
N TRP A 170 -5.98 3.09 -15.31
CA TRP A 170 -4.63 2.66 -14.99
C TRP A 170 -3.94 1.95 -16.14
N ASP A 171 -2.66 2.28 -16.35
CA ASP A 171 -1.74 1.45 -17.12
C ASP A 171 -0.97 0.53 -16.19
N ARG A 172 -1.12 -0.78 -16.35
CA ARG A 172 -0.43 -1.78 -15.56
C ARG A 172 1.01 -1.94 -16.04
N VAL A 173 1.98 -1.48 -15.23
CA VAL A 173 3.42 -1.62 -15.51
C VAL A 173 3.93 -2.99 -15.05
N SER A 174 3.48 -3.45 -13.89
CA SER A 174 3.76 -4.80 -13.37
C SER A 174 2.64 -5.29 -12.47
N CYS A 175 2.44 -6.61 -12.42
CA CYS A 175 1.48 -7.28 -11.55
C CYS A 175 1.95 -8.72 -11.33
N GLU A 176 2.58 -8.97 -10.20
CA GLU A 176 3.20 -10.24 -9.86
C GLU A 176 2.65 -10.74 -8.53
N GLU A 177 2.39 -12.03 -8.41
CA GLU A 177 2.10 -12.66 -7.13
C GLU A 177 3.40 -13.18 -6.54
N ARG A 178 3.73 -12.78 -5.30
CA ARG A 178 5.03 -13.06 -4.68
C ARG A 178 4.87 -13.54 -3.25
N THR A 179 5.81 -14.39 -2.85
CA THR A 179 6.01 -14.76 -1.45
C THR A 179 6.96 -13.76 -0.79
N ILE A 180 6.49 -13.11 0.26
CA ILE A 180 7.19 -12.13 1.08
C ILE A 180 7.69 -12.83 2.35
N ALA A 181 9.00 -12.76 2.59
CA ALA A 181 9.66 -13.32 3.77
C ALA A 181 9.92 -12.27 4.87
N ARG A 182 8.97 -11.33 5.04
CA ARG A 182 9.02 -10.25 6.07
C ARG A 182 8.47 -10.69 7.42
N TYR A 183 7.70 -11.78 7.46
CA TYR A 183 7.01 -12.26 8.67
C TYR A 183 7.56 -13.62 9.11
N ALA A 184 7.22 -14.04 10.32
CA ALA A 184 7.63 -15.35 10.85
C ALA A 184 7.17 -16.51 9.96
N GLN A 185 5.98 -16.38 9.35
CA GLN A 185 5.48 -17.30 8.33
C GLN A 185 5.44 -16.61 6.96
N PRO A 186 5.72 -17.33 5.86
CA PRO A 186 5.66 -16.78 4.51
C PRO A 186 4.31 -16.14 4.22
N LYS A 187 4.32 -14.92 3.69
CA LYS A 187 3.13 -14.20 3.25
C LYS A 187 3.03 -14.22 1.73
N VAL A 188 1.85 -14.45 1.16
CA VAL A 188 1.65 -14.33 -0.30
C VAL A 188 0.89 -13.04 -0.61
N ALA A 189 1.45 -12.19 -1.45
CA ALA A 189 0.83 -10.93 -1.83
C ALA A 189 1.00 -10.65 -3.31
N TRP A 190 0.06 -9.88 -3.85
CA TRP A 190 0.21 -9.24 -5.15
C TRP A 190 1.07 -8.00 -5.00
N GLU A 191 2.12 -7.88 -5.81
CA GLU A 191 2.89 -6.65 -6.00
C GLU A 191 2.48 -6.02 -7.34
N LEU A 192 1.92 -4.82 -7.29
CA LEU A 192 1.52 -4.08 -8.48
C LEU A 192 2.32 -2.79 -8.63
N VAL A 193 2.63 -2.46 -9.88
CA VAL A 193 3.08 -1.14 -10.29
C VAL A 193 2.13 -0.64 -11.35
N LEU A 194 1.46 0.47 -11.07
CA LEU A 194 0.39 1.02 -11.88
C LEU A 194 0.73 2.48 -12.19
N ARG A 195 0.48 2.90 -13.42
CA ARG A 195 0.60 4.29 -13.85
C ARG A 195 -0.79 4.88 -14.02
N ARG A 196 -1.03 6.06 -13.43
CA ARG A 196 -2.28 6.79 -13.62
C ARG A 196 -2.40 7.25 -15.08
N ARG A 197 -3.56 6.98 -15.70
CA ARG A 197 -3.98 7.62 -16.95
C ARG A 197 -4.57 9.02 -16.69
#